data_AF-A0A0F9HIV9-F1
#
_entry.id   AF-A0A0F9HIV9-F1
#
_cell.length_a   1.000
_cell.length_b   1.000
_cell.length_c   1.000
_cell.angle_alpha   90.00
_cell.angle_beta   90.00
_cell.angle_gamma   90.00
#
_symmetry.space_group_name_H-M   'P 1'
#
loop_
_entity.id
_entity.type
_entity.pdbx_description
1 polymer ?
#
loop_
_entity_poly.entity_id
_entity_poly.type
_entity_poly.pdbx_seq_one_letter_code
_entity_poly.pdbx_strand_id
1 'polypeptide(L)'
;MVFFAMSITRIITVYVAQGLLCVIFLFLAYRILKRDKKRLNVIFAGYYISAAIGLMINFIYAPIDPFQNNTNEVLVLFLNFLTNFGIFYSGIFIVVFDLILLKSEKVVTTGKQTILLLIHGIAMFCMIFFAFSEEWGVEFHSETWSPIGAFLSFYMS
;
A
#
# COMPACT_ATOMS: atom_id res chain seq x y z
N MET A 1 -29.75 7.49 -0.99
CA MET A 1 -28.68 8.12 -1.81
C MET A 1 -27.42 8.08 -0.97
N VAL A 2 -26.40 7.37 -1.44
CA VAL A 2 -25.20 6.99 -0.67
C VAL A 2 -24.09 7.96 -1.04
N PHE A 3 -23.99 9.13 -0.43
CA PHE A 3 -22.87 10.04 -0.73
C PHE A 3 -22.65 11.13 0.35
N PHE A 4 -21.41 11.13 0.86
CA PHE A 4 -20.65 12.22 1.50
C PHE A 4 -20.92 12.61 2.97
N ALA A 5 -20.24 11.91 3.88
CA ALA A 5 -19.63 12.54 5.05
C ALA A 5 -18.09 12.61 4.90
N MET A 6 -17.59 12.95 3.70
CA MET A 6 -16.14 13.09 3.47
C MET A 6 -15.70 14.53 3.72
N SER A 7 -14.81 14.75 4.68
CA SER A 7 -14.15 16.05 4.89
C SER A 7 -13.41 16.50 3.62
N ILE A 8 -13.48 17.81 3.32
CA ILE A 8 -12.77 18.44 2.20
C ILE A 8 -11.28 18.08 2.22
N THR A 9 -10.67 18.00 3.41
CA THR A 9 -9.26 17.60 3.58
C THR A 9 -9.01 16.20 3.02
N ARG A 10 -9.88 15.24 3.28
CA ARG A 10 -9.76 13.84 2.81
C ARG A 10 -9.96 13.74 1.30
N ILE A 11 -10.85 14.56 0.73
CA ILE A 11 -11.01 14.65 -0.72
C ILE A 11 -9.71 15.14 -1.37
N ILE A 12 -9.12 16.20 -0.83
CA ILE A 12 -7.88 16.78 -1.37
C ILE A 12 -6.71 15.79 -1.23
N THR A 13 -6.50 15.21 -0.05
CA THR A 13 -5.36 14.31 0.17
C THR A 13 -5.46 13.02 -0.62
N VAL A 14 -6.65 12.40 -0.67
CA VAL A 14 -6.84 11.12 -1.38
C VAL A 14 -6.92 11.35 -2.90
N TYR A 15 -7.85 12.18 -3.39
CA TYR A 15 -8.08 12.25 -4.83
C TYR A 15 -7.09 13.15 -5.57
N VAL A 16 -6.61 14.23 -4.94
CA VAL A 16 -5.68 15.16 -5.61
C VAL A 16 -4.24 14.71 -5.39
N ALA A 17 -3.79 14.65 -4.13
CA ALA A 17 -2.38 14.37 -3.85
C ALA A 17 -2.01 12.91 -4.16
N GLN A 18 -2.74 11.94 -3.60
CA GLN A 18 -2.48 10.54 -3.90
C GLN A 18 -2.89 10.15 -5.33
N GLY A 19 -3.92 10.79 -5.90
CA GLY A 19 -4.28 10.66 -7.32
C GLY A 19 -3.11 11.00 -8.24
N LEU A 20 -2.50 12.16 -8.03
CA LEU A 20 -1.33 12.59 -8.78
C LEU A 20 -0.16 11.61 -8.61
N LEU A 21 0.13 11.18 -7.38
CA LEU A 21 1.17 10.20 -7.10
C LEU A 21 0.93 8.87 -7.81
N CYS A 22 -0.32 8.37 -7.80
CA CYS A 22 -0.70 7.14 -8.49
C CYS A 22 -0.45 7.23 -9.99
N VAL A 23 -0.83 8.35 -10.62
CA VAL A 23 -0.56 8.59 -12.05
C VAL A 23 0.94 8.63 -12.34
N ILE A 24 1.73 9.32 -11.52
CA ILE A 24 3.18 9.38 -11.66
C ILE A 24 3.81 7.98 -11.54
N PHE A 25 3.38 7.19 -10.55
CA PHE A 25 3.89 5.83 -10.34
C PHE A 25 3.56 4.90 -11.51
N LEU A 26 2.32 4.92 -12.00
CA LEU A 26 1.93 4.14 -13.18
C LEU A 26 2.69 4.59 -14.44
N PHE A 27 2.89 5.90 -14.62
CA PHE A 27 3.68 6.44 -15.72
C PHE A 27 5.14 5.97 -15.66
N LEU A 28 5.77 6.02 -14.49
CA LEU A 28 7.14 5.54 -14.28
C LEU A 28 7.24 4.03 -14.52
N ALA A 29 6.33 3.24 -13.95
CA ALA A 29 6.26 1.79 -14.16
C ALA A 29 6.17 1.45 -15.65
N TYR A 30 5.25 2.11 -16.38
CA TYR A 30 5.10 1.93 -17.82
C TYR A 30 6.39 2.26 -18.58
N ARG A 31 7.01 3.40 -18.28
CA ARG A 31 8.25 3.83 -18.93
C ARG A 31 9.42 2.89 -18.68
N ILE A 32 9.55 2.36 -17.46
CA ILE A 32 10.60 1.40 -17.09
C ILE A 32 10.40 0.10 -17.86
N LEU A 33 9.18 -0.45 -17.86
CA LEU A 33 8.85 -1.70 -18.56
C LEU A 33 8.96 -1.59 -20.08
N LYS A 34 8.69 -0.41 -20.66
CA LYS A 34 8.82 -0.16 -22.11
C LYS A 34 10.28 -0.07 -22.57
N ARG A 35 11.20 0.35 -21.70
CA ARG A 35 12.60 0.62 -22.10
C ARG A 35 13.38 -0.66 -22.39
N ASP A 36 13.33 -1.61 -21.47
CA ASP A 36 14.02 -2.90 -21.59
C ASP A 36 13.41 -3.88 -20.57
N LYS A 37 13.14 -5.12 -20.97
CA LYS A 37 12.51 -6.15 -20.11
C LYS A 37 13.51 -6.96 -19.30
N LYS A 38 14.72 -6.41 -19.08
CA LYS A 38 15.68 -6.97 -18.15
C LYS A 38 15.07 -7.16 -16.76
N ARG A 39 15.47 -8.23 -16.10
CA ARG A 39 14.97 -8.62 -14.77
C ARG A 39 15.07 -7.47 -13.77
N LEU A 40 16.18 -6.73 -13.81
CA LEU A 40 16.38 -5.54 -12.99
C LEU A 40 15.26 -4.50 -13.15
N ASN A 41 14.87 -4.18 -14.39
CA ASN A 41 13.83 -3.20 -14.68
C ASN A 41 12.44 -3.68 -14.24
N VAL A 42 12.18 -5.00 -14.36
CA VAL A 42 10.92 -5.58 -13.89
C VAL A 42 10.80 -5.43 -12.37
N ILE A 43 11.88 -5.66 -11.62
CA ILE A 43 11.88 -5.48 -10.17
C ILE A 43 11.74 -4.02 -9.79
N PHE A 44 12.44 -3.14 -10.48
CA PHE A 44 12.32 -1.70 -10.23
C PHE A 44 10.90 -1.19 -10.54
N ALA A 45 10.27 -1.67 -11.61
CA ALA A 45 8.87 -1.37 -11.90
C ALA A 45 7.90 -1.94 -10.84
N GLY A 46 8.25 -3.07 -10.22
CA GLY A 46 7.48 -3.70 -9.14
C GLY A 46 7.23 -2.77 -7.95
N TYR A 47 8.22 -1.94 -7.58
CA TYR A 47 8.07 -0.89 -6.56
C TYR A 47 6.88 0.02 -6.87
N TYR A 48 6.90 0.62 -8.07
CA TYR A 48 5.88 1.57 -8.51
C TYR A 48 4.50 0.91 -8.67
N ILE A 49 4.45 -0.31 -9.20
CA ILE A 49 3.20 -1.05 -9.40
C ILE A 49 2.56 -1.41 -8.05
N SER A 50 3.34 -1.93 -7.10
CA SER A 50 2.84 -2.29 -5.77
C SER A 50 2.27 -1.08 -5.03
N ALA A 51 3.01 0.03 -5.02
CA ALA A 51 2.56 1.26 -4.39
C ALA A 51 1.30 1.82 -5.08
N ALA A 52 1.26 1.81 -6.42
CA ALA A 52 0.08 2.25 -7.17
C ALA A 52 -1.16 1.40 -6.87
N ILE A 53 -1.03 0.07 -6.74
CA ILE A 53 -2.13 -0.81 -6.35
C ILE A 53 -2.68 -0.40 -4.97
N GLY A 54 -1.81 -0.15 -3.99
CA GLY A 54 -2.24 0.34 -2.67
C GLY A 54 -3.02 1.65 -2.76
N LEU A 55 -2.51 2.64 -3.52
CA LEU A 55 -3.19 3.91 -3.73
C LEU A 55 -4.56 3.75 -4.44
N MET A 56 -4.65 2.86 -5.43
CA MET A 56 -5.91 2.57 -6.12
C MET A 56 -6.95 1.97 -5.18
N ILE A 57 -6.56 1.07 -4.28
CA ILE A 57 -7.45 0.51 -3.26
C ILE A 57 -7.97 1.63 -2.35
N ASN A 58 -7.11 2.60 -1.99
CA ASN A 58 -7.54 3.76 -1.20
C ASN A 58 -8.65 4.58 -1.88
N PHE A 59 -8.61 4.75 -3.20
CA PHE A 59 -9.67 5.46 -3.92
C PHE A 59 -11.02 4.74 -3.86
N ILE A 60 -11.00 3.40 -3.75
CA ILE A 60 -12.20 2.57 -3.68
C ILE A 60 -12.88 2.71 -2.32
N TYR A 61 -12.12 2.68 -1.21
CA TYR A 61 -12.72 2.71 0.14
C TYR A 61 -12.80 4.10 0.76
N ALA A 62 -12.06 5.10 0.27
CA ALA A 62 -12.16 6.47 0.76
C ALA A 62 -13.59 7.05 0.79
N PRO A 63 -14.49 6.81 -0.20
CA PRO A 63 -15.87 7.29 -0.18
C PRO A 63 -16.84 6.39 0.59
N ILE A 64 -16.39 5.24 1.11
CA ILE A 64 -17.23 4.33 1.88
C ILE A 64 -17.34 4.87 3.30
N ASP A 65 -18.55 5.28 3.68
CA ASP A 65 -18.89 5.67 5.05
C ASP A 65 -19.28 4.41 5.86
N PRO A 66 -18.51 4.05 6.91
CA PRO A 66 -18.82 2.89 7.74
C PRO A 66 -20.09 3.07 8.59
N PHE A 67 -20.56 4.31 8.84
CA PHE A 67 -21.68 4.56 9.76
C PHE A 67 -23.07 4.40 9.13
N GLN A 68 -23.20 4.54 7.81
CA GLN A 68 -24.51 4.40 7.14
C GLN A 68 -24.97 2.93 7.00
N ASN A 69 -24.02 1.98 7.10
CA ASN A 69 -24.29 0.55 7.16
C ASN A 69 -23.23 -0.08 8.08
N ASN A 70 -23.55 -0.39 9.35
CA ASN A 70 -22.69 -1.12 10.32
C ASN A 70 -22.02 -2.40 9.75
N THR A 71 -22.42 -2.84 8.57
CA THR A 71 -21.86 -3.97 7.81
C THR A 71 -20.54 -3.64 7.09
N ASN A 72 -20.15 -2.36 6.95
CA ASN A 72 -19.03 -1.94 6.12
C ASN A 72 -17.70 -1.70 6.87
N GLU A 73 -17.70 -1.71 8.20
CA GLU A 73 -16.50 -1.42 8.99
C GLU A 73 -15.37 -2.43 8.73
N VAL A 74 -15.69 -3.73 8.79
CA VAL A 74 -14.72 -4.81 8.51
C VAL A 74 -14.16 -4.68 7.09
N LEU A 75 -15.00 -4.30 6.13
CA LEU A 75 -14.57 -4.08 4.74
C LEU A 75 -13.61 -2.88 4.63
N VAL A 76 -13.93 -1.77 5.29
CA VAL A 76 -13.08 -0.57 5.29
C VAL A 76 -11.74 -0.85 5.97
N LEU A 77 -11.73 -1.55 7.11
CA LEU A 77 -10.50 -1.97 7.80
C LEU A 77 -9.65 -2.89 6.93
N PHE A 78 -10.28 -3.86 6.27
CA PHE A 78 -9.58 -4.78 5.36
C PHE A 78 -8.99 -4.05 4.15
N LEU A 79 -9.72 -3.12 3.53
CA LEU A 79 -9.22 -2.31 2.41
C LEU A 79 -8.12 -1.32 2.84
N ASN A 80 -8.21 -0.78 4.06
CA ASN A 80 -7.16 0.02 4.67
C ASN A 80 -5.89 -0.82 4.92
N PHE A 81 -6.05 -2.03 5.44
CA PHE A 81 -4.94 -2.99 5.58
C PHE A 81 -4.30 -3.30 4.22
N LEU A 82 -5.08 -3.62 3.18
CA LEU A 82 -4.55 -3.90 1.84
C LEU A 82 -3.82 -2.69 1.22
N THR A 83 -4.31 -1.49 1.48
CA THR A 83 -3.67 -0.24 1.04
C THR A 83 -2.30 -0.08 1.68
N ASN A 84 -2.24 -0.18 3.01
CA ASN A 84 -0.98 -0.11 3.75
C ASN A 84 -0.04 -1.25 3.34
N PHE A 85 -0.56 -2.47 3.21
CA PHE A 85 0.19 -3.61 2.70
C PHE A 85 0.83 -3.31 1.34
N GLY A 86 0.06 -2.84 0.35
CA GLY A 86 0.59 -2.55 -0.99
C GLY A 86 1.67 -1.44 -0.99
N ILE A 87 1.46 -0.40 -0.18
CA ILE A 87 2.40 0.72 -0.04
C ILE A 87 3.70 0.28 0.65
N PHE A 88 3.63 -0.34 1.82
CA PHE A 88 4.82 -0.76 2.55
C PHE A 88 5.53 -1.95 1.91
N TYR A 89 4.77 -2.88 1.32
CA TYR A 89 5.34 -3.98 0.55
C TYR A 89 6.15 -3.48 -0.66
N SER A 90 5.87 -2.28 -1.18
CA SER A 90 6.66 -1.75 -2.29
C SER A 90 8.16 -1.64 -1.96
N GLY A 91 8.53 -1.32 -0.72
CA GLY A 91 9.91 -1.05 -0.31
C GLY A 91 10.86 -2.23 -0.56
N ILE A 92 10.39 -3.46 -0.47
CA ILE A 92 11.22 -4.65 -0.69
C ILE A 92 11.73 -4.75 -2.13
N PHE A 93 10.99 -4.22 -3.11
CA PHE A 93 11.43 -4.21 -4.50
C PHE A 93 12.67 -3.35 -4.69
N ILE A 94 12.79 -2.25 -3.94
CA ILE A 94 14.00 -1.42 -3.95
C ILE A 94 15.17 -2.18 -3.32
N VAL A 95 14.95 -2.87 -2.20
CA VAL A 95 15.99 -3.68 -1.54
C VAL A 95 16.51 -4.78 -2.47
N VAL A 96 15.61 -5.50 -3.15
CA VAL A 96 15.99 -6.52 -4.13
C VAL A 96 16.73 -5.90 -5.31
N PHE A 97 16.25 -4.76 -5.82
CA PHE A 97 16.88 -4.05 -6.92
C PHE A 97 18.33 -3.67 -6.57
N ASP A 98 18.56 -3.12 -5.37
CA ASP A 98 19.89 -2.74 -4.89
C ASP A 98 20.81 -3.96 -4.70
N LEU A 99 20.28 -5.06 -4.16
CA LEU A 99 21.04 -6.31 -4.06
C LEU A 99 21.47 -6.88 -5.42
N ILE A 100 20.62 -6.77 -6.44
CA ILE A 100 20.96 -7.18 -7.81
C ILE A 100 22.06 -6.26 -8.38
N LEU A 101 21.99 -4.96 -8.11
CA LEU A 101 22.97 -3.97 -8.55
C LEU A 101 24.34 -4.24 -7.91
N LEU A 102 24.38 -4.51 -6.60
CA LEU A 102 25.63 -4.71 -5.83
C LEU A 102 26.28 -6.08 -6.04
N LYS A 103 25.50 -7.17 -6.03
CA LYS A 103 26.06 -8.54 -6.05
C LYS A 103 25.98 -9.23 -7.42
N SER A 104 25.55 -8.51 -8.46
CA SER A 104 25.30 -9.01 -9.82
C SER A 104 24.14 -10.02 -9.90
N GLU A 105 23.46 -10.04 -11.05
CA GLU A 105 22.33 -10.94 -11.35
C GLU A 105 22.67 -12.44 -11.21
N LYS A 106 23.96 -12.80 -11.31
CA LYS A 106 24.42 -14.19 -11.18
C LYS A 106 24.36 -14.71 -9.74
N VAL A 107 24.55 -13.85 -8.74
CA VAL A 107 24.55 -14.24 -7.31
C VAL A 107 23.14 -14.20 -6.73
N VAL A 108 22.38 -13.15 -7.09
CA VAL A 108 20.97 -13.00 -6.71
C VAL A 108 20.12 -13.67 -7.79
N THR A 109 20.00 -14.99 -7.71
CA THR A 109 19.17 -15.76 -8.64
C THR A 109 17.68 -15.49 -8.43
N THR A 110 16.85 -15.79 -9.45
CA THR A 110 15.39 -15.57 -9.39
C THR A 110 14.75 -16.28 -8.20
N GLY A 111 15.22 -17.47 -7.82
CA GLY A 111 14.71 -18.19 -6.65
C GLY A 111 14.95 -17.44 -5.34
N LYS A 112 16.17 -16.93 -5.11
CA LYS A 112 16.50 -16.17 -3.89
C LYS A 112 15.71 -14.87 -3.80
N GLN A 113 15.51 -14.21 -4.93
CA GLN A 113 14.66 -13.03 -5.03
C GLN A 113 13.23 -13.36 -4.61
N THR A 114 12.60 -14.39 -5.21
CA THR A 114 11.21 -14.74 -4.91
C THR A 114 11.05 -15.12 -3.44
N ILE A 115 12.00 -15.86 -2.87
CA ILE A 115 12.00 -16.19 -1.43
C ILE A 115 12.03 -14.92 -0.58
N LEU A 116 12.87 -13.94 -0.91
CA LEU A 116 12.97 -12.69 -0.15
C LEU A 116 11.68 -11.87 -0.26
N LEU A 117 11.09 -11.78 -1.46
CA LEU A 117 9.79 -11.15 -1.69
C LEU A 117 8.66 -11.85 -0.91
N LEU A 118 8.68 -13.19 -0.84
CA LEU A 118 7.68 -13.98 -0.12
C LEU A 118 7.82 -13.85 1.40
N ILE A 119 9.03 -13.98 1.93
CA ILE A 119 9.27 -13.84 3.38
C ILE A 119 8.85 -12.46 3.86
N HIS A 120 9.25 -11.41 3.13
CA HIS A 120 8.84 -10.06 3.46
C HIS A 120 7.33 -9.85 3.31
N GLY A 121 6.74 -10.40 2.24
CA GLY A 121 5.29 -10.37 2.03
C GLY A 121 4.53 -11.02 3.18
N ILE A 122 4.96 -12.20 3.64
CA ILE A 122 4.36 -12.89 4.79
C ILE A 122 4.53 -12.06 6.06
N ALA A 123 5.72 -11.51 6.32
CA ALA A 123 5.97 -10.68 7.49
C ALA A 123 5.08 -9.44 7.52
N MET A 124 4.92 -8.75 6.39
CA MET A 124 4.01 -7.61 6.25
C MET A 124 2.55 -8.05 6.34
N PHE A 125 2.21 -9.23 5.80
CA PHE A 125 0.85 -9.75 5.86
C PHE A 125 0.43 -10.10 7.29
N CYS A 126 1.35 -10.57 8.13
CA CYS A 126 1.10 -10.80 9.56
C CYS A 126 0.67 -9.55 10.33
N MET A 127 0.86 -8.34 9.79
CA MET A 127 0.30 -7.12 10.37
C MET A 127 -1.23 -7.13 10.43
N ILE A 128 -1.89 -8.01 9.66
CA ILE A 128 -3.35 -8.18 9.71
C ILE A 128 -3.85 -8.55 11.11
N PHE A 129 -3.07 -9.31 11.89
CA PHE A 129 -3.45 -9.70 13.26
C PHE A 129 -3.46 -8.50 14.22
N PHE A 130 -2.70 -7.45 13.91
CA PHE A 130 -2.69 -6.20 14.68
C PHE A 130 -3.76 -5.23 14.16
N ALA A 131 -4.09 -5.27 12.87
CA ALA A 131 -5.05 -4.35 12.27
C ALA A 131 -6.47 -4.44 12.87
N PHE A 132 -6.84 -5.59 13.45
CA PHE A 132 -8.16 -5.86 14.04
C PHE A 132 -8.17 -5.91 15.57
N SER A 133 -7.06 -5.63 16.26
CA SER A 133 -7.04 -5.64 17.72
C SER A 133 -7.47 -4.30 18.32
N GLU A 134 -8.29 -4.32 19.36
CA GLU A 134 -8.85 -3.11 20.01
C GLU A 134 -7.77 -2.24 20.68
N GLU A 135 -6.63 -2.80 21.09
CA GLU A 135 -5.56 -2.06 21.78
C GLU A 135 -4.37 -1.64 20.89
N TRP A 136 -4.16 -2.34 19.75
CA TRP A 136 -2.96 -2.15 18.90
C TRP A 136 -3.30 -1.81 17.45
N GLY A 137 -4.60 -1.78 17.12
CA GLY A 137 -5.09 -1.64 15.77
C GLY A 137 -5.44 -0.21 15.38
N VAL A 138 -6.40 -0.13 14.47
CA VAL A 138 -6.87 1.13 13.90
C VAL A 138 -8.15 1.54 14.61
N GLU A 139 -8.12 2.67 15.29
CA GLU A 139 -9.28 3.27 15.92
C GLU A 139 -9.93 4.29 14.98
N PHE A 140 -11.27 4.33 14.96
CA PHE A 140 -12.01 5.35 14.25
C PHE A 140 -12.26 6.55 15.17
N HIS A 141 -11.83 7.73 14.73
CA HIS A 141 -12.18 8.97 15.43
C HIS A 141 -13.66 9.30 15.20
N SER A 142 -14.41 9.54 16.28
CA SER A 142 -15.86 9.76 16.27
C SER A 142 -16.31 11.00 15.49
N GLU A 143 -15.41 11.95 15.23
CA GLU A 143 -15.72 13.22 14.56
C GLU A 143 -15.32 13.23 13.07
N THR A 144 -14.25 12.52 12.69
CA THR A 144 -13.66 12.58 11.35
C THR A 144 -13.65 11.25 10.60
N TRP A 145 -13.91 10.13 11.28
CA TRP A 145 -14.03 8.77 10.71
C TRP A 145 -12.88 8.39 9.78
N SER A 146 -11.71 8.94 10.07
CA SER A 146 -10.44 8.53 9.51
C SER A 146 -9.90 7.39 10.38
N PRO A 147 -9.43 6.28 9.78
CA PRO A 147 -8.66 5.30 10.52
C PRO A 147 -7.40 5.99 11.09
N ILE A 148 -7.34 6.16 12.40
CA ILE A 148 -6.16 6.65 13.11
C ILE A 148 -5.51 5.43 13.75
N GLY A 149 -4.21 5.25 13.53
CA GLY A 149 -3.50 4.18 14.21
C GLY A 149 -3.39 4.48 15.71
N ALA A 150 -3.63 3.48 16.56
CA ALA A 150 -3.35 3.58 17.99
C ALA A 150 -1.86 3.88 18.25
N PHE A 151 -1.51 4.34 19.46
CA PHE A 151 -0.23 4.95 19.89
C PHE A 151 1.09 4.42 19.27
N LEU A 152 1.17 3.14 18.87
CA LEU A 152 2.36 2.54 18.24
C LEU A 152 2.43 2.68 16.70
N SER A 153 1.29 2.85 16.02
CA SER A 153 1.21 3.02 14.55
C SER A 153 1.86 4.31 14.06
N PHE A 154 1.93 5.34 14.90
CA PHE A 154 2.55 6.64 14.56
C PHE A 154 4.08 6.55 14.47
N TYR A 155 4.69 5.53 15.09
CA TYR A 155 6.15 5.30 15.01
C TYR A 155 6.56 4.48 13.80
N MET A 156 5.62 3.94 13.01
CA MET A 156 5.88 3.14 11.81
C MET A 156 5.44 3.82 10.50
N SER A 157 5.01 5.09 10.56
CA SER A 157 4.68 5.95 9.40
C SER A 157 5.64 7.13 9.30
#